data_AF-A0A8I7BJ85-F1
#
_entry.id   AF-A0A8I7BJ85-F1
#
_cell.length_a   1.000
_cell.length_b   1.000
_cell.length_c   1.000
_cell.angle_alpha   90.00
_cell.angle_beta   90.00
_cell.angle_gamma   90.00
#
_symmetry.space_group_name_H-M   'P 1'
#
loop_
_entity.id
_entity.type
_entity.pdbx_description
1 polymer ?
#
loop_
_entity_poly.entity_id
_entity_poly.type
_entity_poly.pdbx_seq_one_letter_code
_entity_poly.pdbx_strand_id
1 'polypeptide(L)'
;MAPACAAKRPKLEPSASASTSAAQHEHQRGDDDYVLGNIMEIELCNFMTYGRLVCRPDPRLNLVVGPNGSGKSSLVCAIALALATDPYILGRASSVGAFVKRGEESGHVRLSLRSQSQASDIHITRKIDANNKSEWLLDGATVPKKHILDVIKKFNIQINNLTQFLLQDRFCEFAKLTPIQPLEDTEKAVGNPNLPVQHRQLIERSRELRNIEVAIKQKEQTLNNLKALNAEQEKDVQRVRQRDKLFKKAELMKKKLP
;
A
#
# COMPACT_ATOMS: atom_id res chain seq x y z
N MET A 1 -7.75 1.81 -45.82
CA MET A 1 -7.40 1.89 -44.39
C MET A 1 -8.70 1.98 -43.60
N ALA A 2 -9.09 0.91 -42.92
CA ALA A 2 -10.27 0.86 -42.05
C ALA A 2 -9.79 0.57 -40.61
N PRO A 3 -10.36 1.21 -39.57
CA PRO A 3 -9.88 1.05 -38.21
C PRO A 3 -10.36 -0.27 -37.61
N ALA A 4 -9.44 -0.97 -36.93
CA ALA A 4 -9.73 -2.20 -36.21
C ALA A 4 -10.60 -1.90 -34.97
N CYS A 5 -11.77 -2.53 -34.91
CA CYS A 5 -12.70 -2.44 -33.80
C CYS A 5 -12.16 -3.21 -32.59
N ALA A 6 -12.06 -2.54 -31.44
CA ALA A 6 -11.60 -3.11 -30.19
C ALA A 6 -12.55 -4.22 -29.69
N ALA A 7 -12.00 -5.41 -29.43
CA ALA A 7 -12.75 -6.53 -28.87
C ALA A 7 -13.25 -6.18 -27.46
N LYS A 8 -14.57 -6.22 -27.26
CA LYS A 8 -15.23 -6.09 -25.95
C LYS A 8 -14.78 -7.24 -25.04
N ARG A 9 -14.19 -6.92 -23.88
CA ARG A 9 -13.97 -7.88 -22.79
C ARG A 9 -15.31 -8.47 -22.33
N PRO A 10 -15.42 -9.78 -22.10
CA PRO A 10 -16.63 -10.39 -21.55
C PRO A 10 -16.84 -9.94 -20.10
N LYS A 11 -18.10 -9.59 -19.76
CA LYS A 11 -18.54 -9.38 -18.37
C LYS A 11 -18.50 -10.73 -17.65
N LEU A 12 -17.73 -10.80 -16.57
CA LEU A 12 -17.84 -11.89 -15.60
C LEU A 12 -19.11 -11.64 -14.76
N GLU A 13 -20.08 -12.54 -14.84
CA GLU A 13 -21.20 -12.61 -13.90
C GLU A 13 -20.67 -13.14 -12.54
N PRO A 14 -21.00 -12.52 -11.40
CA PRO A 14 -20.59 -13.05 -10.11
C PRO A 14 -21.41 -14.29 -9.76
N SER A 15 -20.72 -15.44 -9.68
CA SER A 15 -21.30 -16.68 -9.16
C SER A 15 -21.51 -16.57 -7.65
N ALA A 16 -22.75 -16.87 -7.24
CA ALA A 16 -23.15 -16.93 -5.84
C ALA A 16 -22.56 -18.19 -5.18
N SER A 17 -21.66 -18.03 -4.21
CA SER A 17 -21.45 -19.03 -3.17
C SER A 17 -20.67 -18.50 -1.96
N ALA A 18 -21.19 -18.85 -0.79
CA ALA A 18 -20.54 -18.93 0.53
C ALA A 18 -20.27 -17.61 1.27
N SER A 19 -21.30 -17.15 1.98
CA SER A 19 -21.21 -16.30 3.17
C SER A 19 -20.26 -16.93 4.19
N THR A 20 -19.02 -16.44 4.23
CA THR A 20 -18.10 -16.68 5.35
C THR A 20 -18.01 -15.37 6.12
N SER A 21 -18.52 -15.39 7.34
CA SER A 21 -18.64 -14.26 8.27
C SER A 21 -17.27 -13.73 8.72
N ALA A 22 -16.60 -12.97 7.87
CA ALA A 22 -15.52 -12.09 8.29
C ALA A 22 -16.17 -10.76 8.70
N ALA A 23 -16.22 -10.50 10.01
CA ALA A 23 -16.81 -9.30 10.59
C ALA A 23 -16.31 -8.04 9.86
N GLN A 24 -17.21 -7.47 9.06
CA GLN A 24 -17.03 -6.19 8.42
C GLN A 24 -17.03 -5.14 9.54
N HIS A 25 -15.92 -4.45 9.75
CA HIS A 25 -16.02 -3.11 10.35
C HIS A 25 -16.64 -2.20 9.29
N GLU A 26 -17.95 -2.32 9.10
CA GLU A 26 -18.72 -1.31 8.41
C GLU A 26 -18.52 0.01 9.15
N HIS A 27 -18.33 1.10 8.40
CA HIS A 27 -18.30 2.46 8.95
C HIS A 27 -19.72 2.81 9.43
N GLN A 28 -20.18 2.19 10.51
CA GLN A 28 -21.46 2.50 11.13
C GLN A 28 -21.33 3.90 11.72
N ARG A 29 -22.06 4.83 11.10
CA ARG A 29 -22.21 6.20 11.59
C ARG A 29 -23.07 6.15 12.85
N GLY A 30 -22.65 6.87 13.89
CA GLY A 30 -23.50 7.09 15.06
C GLY A 30 -24.71 7.95 14.71
N ASP A 31 -25.64 8.08 15.65
CA ASP A 31 -26.81 8.97 15.52
C ASP A 31 -26.40 10.44 15.29
N ASP A 32 -25.20 10.81 15.74
CA ASP A 32 -24.58 12.12 15.55
C ASP A 32 -23.81 12.24 14.22
N ASP A 33 -23.93 11.24 13.32
CA ASP A 33 -23.27 11.15 12.01
C ASP A 33 -21.74 11.00 12.05
N TYR A 34 -21.14 10.94 13.25
CA TYR A 34 -19.71 10.69 13.44
C TYR A 34 -19.36 9.21 13.26
N VAL A 35 -18.17 8.96 12.74
CA VAL A 35 -17.56 7.62 12.64
C VAL A 35 -16.35 7.54 13.57
N LEU A 36 -15.99 6.32 13.96
CA LEU A 36 -14.78 6.05 14.73
C LEU A 36 -13.55 6.70 14.08
N GLY A 37 -12.74 7.38 14.90
CA GLY A 37 -11.55 8.09 14.43
C GLY A 37 -11.81 9.50 13.88
N ASN A 38 -13.07 9.95 13.76
CA ASN A 38 -13.35 11.34 13.43
C ASN A 38 -12.74 12.29 14.46
N ILE A 39 -12.22 13.43 14.00
CA ILE A 39 -11.71 14.50 14.87
C ILE A 39 -12.90 15.30 15.41
N MET A 40 -13.14 15.20 16.72
CA MET A 40 -14.21 15.91 17.44
C MET A 40 -13.79 17.32 17.86
N GLU A 41 -12.53 17.48 18.25
CA GLU A 41 -11.99 18.75 18.73
C GLU A 41 -10.50 18.86 18.39
N ILE A 42 -10.09 20.07 18.02
CA ILE A 42 -8.70 20.46 17.82
C ILE A 42 -8.43 21.64 18.75
N GLU A 43 -7.47 21.48 19.65
CA GLU A 43 -6.95 22.55 20.50
C GLU A 43 -5.47 22.80 20.19
N LEU A 44 -5.13 24.05 19.92
CA LEU A 44 -3.77 24.54 19.76
C LEU A 44 -3.46 25.56 20.85
N CYS A 45 -2.28 25.45 21.45
CA CYS A 45 -1.73 26.46 22.34
C CYS A 45 -0.28 26.74 21.96
N ASN A 46 0.06 28.02 21.82
CA ASN A 46 1.41 28.49 21.47
C ASN A 46 2.03 27.74 20.28
N PHE A 47 1.24 27.57 19.22
CA PHE A 47 1.60 26.79 18.04
C PHE A 47 1.71 27.70 16.81
N MET A 48 2.93 27.93 16.33
CA MET A 48 3.25 28.80 15.20
C MET A 48 2.59 30.19 15.30
N THR A 49 1.56 30.45 14.48
CA THR A 49 0.81 31.71 14.44
C THR A 49 -0.33 31.77 15.45
N TYR A 50 -0.65 30.64 16.10
CA TYR A 50 -1.76 30.51 17.03
C TYR A 50 -1.27 30.67 18.47
N GLY A 51 -1.82 31.65 19.20
CA GLY A 51 -1.67 31.73 20.66
C GLY A 51 -2.56 30.70 21.35
N ARG A 52 -3.87 30.74 21.06
CA ARG A 52 -4.82 29.70 21.46
C ARG A 52 -5.90 29.55 20.39
N LEU A 53 -6.22 28.31 20.03
CA LEU A 53 -7.31 27.97 19.12
C LEU A 53 -8.03 26.73 19.66
N VAL A 54 -9.36 26.76 19.68
CA VAL A 54 -10.18 25.56 19.90
C VAL A 54 -11.22 25.54 18.79
N CYS A 55 -11.29 24.45 18.03
CA CYS A 55 -12.33 24.26 17.03
C CYS A 55 -12.89 22.83 17.08
N ARG A 56 -14.15 22.69 16.71
CA ARG A 56 -14.88 21.42 16.66
C ARG A 56 -15.35 21.18 15.23
N PRO A 57 -14.67 20.31 14.47
CA PRO A 57 -15.06 20.00 13.10
C PRO A 57 -16.35 19.19 13.07
N ASP A 58 -17.13 19.37 12.00
CA ASP A 58 -18.29 18.54 11.67
C ASP A 58 -17.87 17.17 11.12
N PRO A 59 -18.75 16.15 11.15
CA PRO A 59 -18.40 14.76 10.82
C PRO A 59 -18.09 14.48 9.34
N ARG A 60 -18.36 15.43 8.44
CA ARG A 60 -18.25 15.24 6.98
C ARG A 60 -17.25 16.19 6.34
N LEU A 61 -17.71 17.39 5.98
CA LEU A 61 -16.93 18.37 5.23
C LEU A 61 -16.68 19.59 6.11
N ASN A 62 -15.41 19.91 6.30
CA ASN A 62 -14.97 21.10 7.01
C ASN A 62 -14.17 21.98 6.07
N LEU A 63 -14.50 23.27 6.03
CA LEU A 63 -13.80 24.24 5.19
C LEU A 63 -13.06 25.27 6.05
N VAL A 64 -11.74 25.32 5.92
CA VAL A 64 -10.89 26.29 6.62
C VAL A 64 -10.55 27.45 5.67
N VAL A 65 -11.12 28.63 5.93
CA VAL A 65 -10.95 29.83 5.09
C VAL A 65 -10.19 30.91 5.87
N GLY A 66 -9.39 31.70 5.17
CA GLY A 66 -8.67 32.83 5.75
C GLY A 66 -7.65 33.45 4.79
N PRO A 67 -7.17 34.67 5.06
CA PRO A 67 -6.18 35.34 4.22
C PRO A 67 -4.83 34.62 4.19
N ASN A 68 -3.96 34.95 3.24
CA ASN A 68 -2.62 34.37 3.18
C ASN A 68 -1.83 34.74 4.44
N GLY A 69 -1.09 33.76 4.99
CA GLY A 69 -0.38 33.92 6.26
C GLY A 69 -1.23 33.76 7.53
N SER A 70 -2.54 33.53 7.43
CA SER A 70 -3.43 33.37 8.62
C SER A 70 -3.27 32.06 9.40
N GLY A 71 -2.33 31.19 9.00
CA GLY A 71 -2.08 29.92 9.68
C GLY A 71 -2.87 28.71 9.18
N LYS A 72 -3.65 28.80 8.09
CA LYS A 72 -4.45 27.66 7.54
C LYS A 72 -3.64 26.36 7.40
N SER A 73 -2.51 26.42 6.71
CA SER A 73 -1.61 25.26 6.55
C SER A 73 -0.93 24.87 7.87
N SER A 74 -0.81 25.80 8.85
CA SER A 74 -0.29 25.52 10.19
C SER A 74 -1.27 24.67 11.00
N LEU A 75 -2.59 24.88 10.85
CA LEU A 75 -3.60 24.01 11.45
C LEU A 75 -3.48 22.57 10.94
N VAL A 76 -3.31 22.39 9.63
CA VAL A 76 -3.12 21.07 9.01
C VAL A 76 -1.83 20.40 9.51
N CYS A 77 -0.73 21.17 9.64
CA CYS A 77 0.51 20.68 10.25
C CYS A 77 0.34 20.28 11.71
N ALA A 78 -0.47 21.02 12.48
CA ALA A 78 -0.74 20.70 13.87
C ALA A 78 -1.45 19.35 14.00
N ILE A 79 -2.48 19.10 13.20
CA ILE A 79 -3.20 17.82 13.16
C ILE A 79 -2.22 16.68 12.87
N ALA A 80 -1.41 16.81 11.83
CA ALA A 80 -0.42 15.78 11.49
C ALA A 80 0.63 15.57 12.59
N LEU A 81 1.09 16.65 13.24
CA LEU A 81 2.00 16.55 14.38
C LEU A 81 1.34 15.83 15.54
N ALA A 82 0.10 16.11 15.91
CA ALA A 82 -0.58 15.39 17.00
C ALA A 82 -0.84 13.92 16.67
N LEU A 83 -0.87 13.56 15.39
CA LEU A 83 -1.01 12.17 14.96
C LEU A 83 0.35 11.52 14.63
N ALA A 84 1.38 11.80 15.43
CA ALA A 84 2.69 11.12 15.36
C ALA A 84 3.47 11.21 14.03
N THR A 85 3.13 12.17 13.16
CA THR A 85 3.89 12.41 11.92
C THR A 85 5.24 13.05 12.23
N ASP A 86 6.24 12.64 11.46
CA ASP A 86 7.59 13.19 11.57
C ASP A 86 7.65 14.60 10.96
N PRO A 87 8.28 15.58 11.63
CA PRO A 87 8.38 16.97 11.16
C PRO A 87 8.89 17.13 9.73
N TYR A 88 9.82 16.26 9.34
CA TYR A 88 10.40 16.23 7.99
C TYR A 88 9.33 16.04 6.90
N ILE A 89 8.32 15.20 7.14
CA ILE A 89 7.23 14.92 6.19
C ILE A 89 6.35 16.17 5.99
N LEU A 90 6.34 17.08 6.96
CA LEU A 90 5.54 18.30 6.89
C LEU A 90 6.13 19.34 5.94
N GLY A 91 7.38 19.16 5.47
CA GLY A 91 8.04 20.07 4.52
C GLY A 91 8.34 21.47 5.05
N ARG A 92 8.04 21.72 6.34
CA ARG A 92 7.96 23.06 6.92
C ARG A 92 9.07 23.37 7.92
N ALA A 93 9.50 22.38 8.68
CA ALA A 93 10.61 22.52 9.61
C ALA A 93 11.27 21.16 9.87
N SER A 94 12.59 21.18 10.08
CA SER A 94 13.38 19.98 10.38
C SER A 94 13.24 19.53 11.83
N SER A 95 12.86 20.44 12.74
CA SER A 95 12.79 20.18 14.18
C SER A 95 11.40 20.49 14.74
N VAL A 96 11.05 19.81 15.84
CA VAL A 96 9.75 20.00 16.50
C VAL A 96 9.61 21.38 17.15
N GLY A 97 10.69 21.92 17.72
CA GLY A 97 10.68 23.21 18.41
C GLY A 97 10.32 24.38 17.50
N ALA A 98 10.57 24.26 16.18
CA ALA A 98 10.19 25.27 15.20
C ALA A 98 8.66 25.47 15.04
N PHE A 99 7.86 24.54 15.56
CA PHE A 99 6.40 24.66 15.58
C PHE A 99 5.88 25.41 16.81
N VAL A 100 6.72 25.68 17.82
CA VAL A 100 6.37 26.54 18.95
C VAL A 100 6.29 27.98 18.47
N LYS A 101 5.29 28.70 18.94
CA LYS A 101 5.10 30.12 18.63
C LYS A 101 6.32 30.92 19.09
N ARG A 102 6.80 31.84 18.24
CA ARG A 102 7.97 32.67 18.56
C ARG A 102 7.73 33.48 19.83
N GLY A 103 8.71 33.44 20.73
CA GLY A 103 8.64 34.12 22.04
C GLY A 103 8.00 33.31 23.16
N GLU A 104 7.50 32.10 22.86
CA GLU A 104 6.96 31.17 23.86
C GLU A 104 7.97 30.04 24.12
N GLU A 105 8.03 29.55 25.36
CA GLU A 105 8.93 28.45 25.73
C GLU A 105 8.39 27.08 25.31
N SER A 106 7.06 26.92 25.35
CA SER A 106 6.40 25.66 24.99
C SER A 106 5.01 25.89 24.41
N GLY A 107 4.50 24.85 23.75
CA GLY A 107 3.15 24.79 23.22
C GLY A 107 2.64 23.36 23.13
N HIS A 108 1.35 23.20 22.82
CA HIS A 108 0.75 21.89 22.65
C HIS A 108 -0.29 21.87 21.54
N VAL A 109 -0.48 20.67 21.00
CA VAL A 109 -1.59 20.33 20.12
C VAL A 109 -2.35 19.19 20.77
N ARG A 110 -3.65 19.37 20.99
CA ARG A 110 -4.57 18.33 21.47
C ARG A 110 -5.61 18.03 20.41
N LEU A 111 -5.83 16.76 20.14
CA LEU A 111 -6.90 16.24 19.30
C LEU A 111 -7.79 15.33 20.13
N SER A 112 -9.10 15.49 19.97
CA SER A 112 -10.08 14.53 20.47
C SER A 112 -10.59 13.70 19.30
N LEU A 113 -10.51 12.37 19.39
CA LEU A 113 -10.96 11.43 18.37
C LEU A 113 -12.16 10.63 18.89
N ARG A 114 -13.14 10.41 18.01
CA ARG A 114 -14.32 9.60 18.30
C ARG A 114 -13.94 8.16 18.59
N SER A 115 -14.29 7.67 19.78
CA SER A 115 -14.07 6.30 20.23
C SER A 115 -15.27 5.38 19.96
N GLN A 116 -15.08 4.08 20.16
CA GLN A 116 -16.15 3.06 20.09
C GLN A 116 -17.19 3.21 21.20
N SER A 117 -16.76 3.71 22.36
CA SER A 117 -17.67 4.06 23.44
C SER A 117 -18.11 5.51 23.27
N GLN A 118 -19.41 5.75 23.09
CA GLN A 118 -19.97 7.11 23.06
C GLN A 118 -19.68 7.91 24.35
N ALA A 119 -19.29 7.24 25.44
CA ALA A 119 -19.05 7.86 26.74
C ALA A 119 -17.63 8.47 26.91
N SER A 120 -16.67 8.18 26.03
CA SER A 120 -15.31 8.72 26.19
C SER A 120 -14.56 8.82 24.86
N ASP A 121 -14.42 10.04 24.34
CA ASP A 121 -13.52 10.34 23.24
C ASP A 121 -12.06 10.14 23.66
N ILE A 122 -11.20 9.80 22.71
CA ILE A 122 -9.75 9.59 22.93
C ILE A 122 -9.03 10.92 22.75
N HIS A 123 -8.27 11.34 23.75
CA HIS A 123 -7.55 12.60 23.74
C HIS A 123 -6.06 12.37 23.50
N ILE A 124 -5.58 12.78 22.33
CA ILE A 124 -4.16 12.72 21.97
C ILE A 124 -3.59 14.13 22.12
N THR A 125 -2.58 14.29 22.98
CA THR A 125 -1.88 15.57 23.14
C THR A 125 -0.40 15.40 22.85
N ARG A 126 0.15 16.29 22.02
CA ARG A 126 1.60 16.45 21.81
C ARG A 126 2.05 17.76 22.44
N LYS A 127 2.90 17.69 23.46
CA LYS A 127 3.57 18.87 24.04
C LYS A 127 4.93 19.03 23.38
N ILE A 128 5.30 20.27 23.07
CA ILE A 128 6.53 20.62 22.37
C ILE A 128 7.16 21.83 23.05
N ASP A 129 8.46 21.75 23.28
CA ASP A 129 9.32 22.82 23.81
C ASP A 129 10.16 23.41 22.66
N ALA A 130 10.47 24.71 22.73
CA ALA A 130 11.40 25.40 21.85
C ALA A 130 12.78 24.69 21.79
N ASN A 131 13.18 24.01 22.86
CA ASN A 131 14.41 23.21 22.95
C ASN A 131 14.35 21.84 22.24
N ASN A 132 13.34 21.61 21.40
CA ASN A 132 13.09 20.35 20.69
C ASN A 132 12.75 19.14 21.58
N LYS A 133 12.41 19.36 22.86
CA LYS A 133 11.80 18.32 23.69
C LYS A 133 10.35 18.14 23.28
N SER A 134 9.87 16.91 23.23
CA SER A 134 8.47 16.62 22.93
C SER A 134 7.97 15.41 23.69
N GLU A 135 6.75 15.51 24.20
CA GLU A 135 6.08 14.47 24.98
C GLU A 135 4.71 14.17 24.41
N TRP A 136 4.27 12.92 24.57
CA TRP A 136 2.96 12.46 24.12
C TRP A 136 2.12 12.11 25.33
N LEU A 137 0.88 12.58 25.33
CA LEU A 137 -0.12 12.21 26.32
C LEU A 137 -1.30 11.57 25.61
N LEU A 138 -1.80 10.47 26.16
CA LEU A 138 -3.03 9.80 25.76
C LEU A 138 -3.96 9.81 26.97
N ASP A 139 -5.12 10.46 26.82
CA ASP A 139 -6.10 10.65 27.90
C ASP A 139 -5.49 11.24 29.20
N GLY A 140 -4.52 12.14 29.01
CA GLY A 140 -3.81 12.82 30.11
C GLY A 140 -2.60 12.05 30.68
N ALA A 141 -2.41 10.77 30.33
CA ALA A 141 -1.26 9.98 30.76
C ALA A 141 -0.10 10.06 29.75
N THR A 142 1.13 10.28 30.23
CA THR A 142 2.32 10.30 29.36
C THR A 142 2.60 8.91 28.80
N VAL A 143 2.69 8.80 27.47
CA VAL A 143 2.91 7.53 26.76
C VAL A 143 4.03 7.64 25.73
N PRO A 144 4.67 6.52 25.33
CA PRO A 144 5.60 6.54 24.20
C PRO A 144 4.88 6.73 22.85
N LYS A 145 5.59 7.28 21.85
CA LYS A 145 5.10 7.46 20.45
C LYS A 145 4.43 6.21 19.88
N LYS A 146 4.91 5.01 20.25
CA LYS A 146 4.36 3.72 19.80
C LYS A 146 2.87 3.56 20.10
N HIS A 147 2.41 3.95 21.30
CA HIS A 147 1.00 3.82 21.66
C HIS A 147 0.11 4.73 20.81
N ILE A 148 0.58 5.95 20.51
CA ILE A 148 -0.13 6.87 19.61
C ILE A 148 -0.23 6.26 18.21
N LEU A 149 0.86 5.68 17.70
CA LEU A 149 0.84 4.98 16.40
C LEU A 149 -0.13 3.79 16.38
N ASP A 150 -0.24 3.06 17.48
CA ASP A 150 -1.18 1.93 17.57
C ASP A 150 -2.63 2.40 17.59
N VAL A 151 -2.95 3.51 18.25
CA VAL A 151 -4.28 4.15 18.20
C VAL A 151 -4.62 4.59 16.77
N ILE A 152 -3.69 5.27 16.10
CA ILE A 152 -3.84 5.75 14.72
C ILE A 152 -4.08 4.58 13.75
N LYS A 153 -3.32 3.48 13.91
CA LYS A 153 -3.50 2.26 13.12
C LYS A 153 -4.87 1.62 13.33
N LYS A 154 -5.38 1.59 14.57
CA LYS A 154 -6.72 1.04 14.87
C LYS A 154 -7.83 1.77 14.11
N PHE A 155 -7.69 3.07 13.90
CA PHE A 155 -8.63 3.89 13.13
C PHE A 155 -8.32 3.98 11.64
N ASN A 156 -7.34 3.22 11.14
CA ASN A 156 -6.87 3.28 9.76
C ASN A 156 -6.53 4.70 9.27
N ILE A 157 -5.96 5.53 10.16
CA ILE A 157 -5.50 6.87 9.83
C ILE A 157 -4.07 6.77 9.30
N GLN A 158 -3.86 7.10 8.03
CA GLN A 158 -2.60 6.94 7.30
C GLN A 158 -2.06 8.29 6.81
N ILE A 159 -1.32 8.98 7.67
CA ILE A 159 -0.85 10.35 7.35
C ILE A 159 0.34 10.35 6.40
N ASN A 160 1.06 9.24 6.33
CA ASN A 160 2.13 9.05 5.36
C ASN A 160 1.59 8.75 3.95
N ASN A 161 0.29 8.43 3.85
CA ASN A 161 -0.37 8.14 2.58
C ASN A 161 -0.87 9.45 1.95
N LEU A 162 -0.26 9.84 0.83
CA LEU A 162 -0.57 11.08 0.11
C LEU A 162 -2.01 11.16 -0.40
N THR A 163 -2.68 10.02 -0.56
CA THR A 163 -4.09 9.98 -1.01
C THR A 163 -5.07 10.33 0.10
N GLN A 164 -4.70 10.15 1.37
CA GLN A 164 -5.53 10.50 2.54
C GLN A 164 -5.09 11.83 3.16
N PHE A 165 -3.79 12.13 3.14
CA PHE A 165 -3.24 13.36 3.70
C PHE A 165 -2.30 14.05 2.71
N LEU A 166 -2.80 15.12 2.10
CA LEU A 166 -2.10 15.89 1.09
C LEU A 166 -1.70 17.27 1.62
N LEU A 167 -0.42 17.46 1.87
CA LEU A 167 0.13 18.77 2.22
C LEU A 167 0.39 19.60 0.97
N GLN A 168 0.23 20.92 1.12
CA GLN A 168 0.48 21.89 0.06
C GLN A 168 1.85 21.72 -0.59
N ASP A 169 2.91 21.59 0.21
CA ASP A 169 4.29 21.46 -0.28
C ASP A 169 4.59 20.09 -0.90
N ARG A 170 3.77 19.07 -0.59
CA ARG A 170 3.91 17.70 -1.10
C ARG A 170 3.03 17.41 -2.32
N PHE A 171 2.25 18.38 -2.79
CA PHE A 171 1.44 18.24 -3.99
C PHE A 171 2.29 17.88 -5.22
N CYS A 172 3.48 18.48 -5.34
CA CYS A 172 4.40 18.19 -6.44
C CYS A 172 4.95 16.75 -6.39
N GLU A 173 5.10 16.15 -5.21
CA GLU A 173 5.51 14.75 -5.07
C GLU A 173 4.39 13.82 -5.52
N PHE A 174 3.15 14.12 -5.12
CA PHE A 174 1.97 13.37 -5.55
C PHE A 174 1.85 13.35 -7.07
N ALA A 175 2.06 14.49 -7.74
CA ALA A 175 2.03 14.59 -9.20
C ALA A 175 3.15 13.80 -9.92
N LYS A 176 4.25 13.48 -9.22
CA LYS A 176 5.37 12.69 -9.77
C LYS A 176 5.20 11.19 -9.58
N LEU A 177 4.20 10.74 -8.82
CA LEU A 177 3.98 9.31 -8.58
C LEU A 177 3.68 8.57 -9.88
N THR A 178 4.18 7.34 -9.98
CA THR A 178 3.81 6.45 -11.08
C THR A 178 2.35 6.02 -10.92
N PRO A 179 1.57 5.79 -12.00
CA PRO A 179 0.14 5.45 -11.88
C PRO A 179 -0.19 4.25 -10.98
N ILE A 180 0.78 3.36 -10.72
CA ILE A 180 0.62 2.18 -9.85
C ILE A 180 0.64 2.58 -8.36
N GLN A 181 1.43 3.58 -7.97
CA GLN A 181 1.58 3.98 -6.57
C GLN A 181 0.30 4.58 -5.96
N PRO A 182 -0.41 5.52 -6.62
CA PRO A 182 -1.69 6.00 -6.13
C PRO A 182 -2.74 4.90 -6.02
N LEU A 183 -2.69 3.86 -6.86
CA LEU A 183 -3.59 2.72 -6.74
C LEU A 183 -3.32 1.95 -5.44
N GLU A 184 -2.06 1.56 -5.19
CA GLU A 184 -1.71 0.86 -3.94
C GLU A 184 -2.04 1.70 -2.69
N ASP A 185 -1.82 3.01 -2.77
CA ASP A 185 -2.11 3.92 -1.68
C ASP A 185 -3.61 4.12 -1.48
N THR A 186 -4.40 4.18 -2.56
CA THR A 186 -5.86 4.21 -2.48
C THR A 186 -6.41 2.90 -1.91
N GLU A 187 -5.86 1.75 -2.31
CA GLU A 187 -6.25 0.44 -1.77
C GLU A 187 -5.97 0.33 -0.28
N LYS A 188 -4.85 0.88 0.20
CA LYS A 188 -4.56 0.94 1.64
C LYS A 188 -5.52 1.87 2.37
N ALA A 189 -5.85 3.03 1.79
CA ALA A 189 -6.68 4.04 2.46
C ALA A 189 -8.16 3.68 2.51
N VAL A 190 -8.71 3.19 1.39
CA VAL A 190 -10.15 2.97 1.19
C VAL A 190 -10.52 1.49 1.21
N GLY A 191 -9.59 0.62 0.83
CA GLY A 191 -9.85 -0.81 0.70
C GLY A 191 -9.87 -1.55 2.03
N ASN A 192 -10.39 -2.77 1.99
CA ASN A 192 -10.22 -3.74 3.08
C ASN A 192 -8.72 -3.92 3.37
N PRO A 193 -8.27 -4.03 4.64
CA PRO A 193 -6.88 -4.34 4.97
C PRO A 193 -6.27 -5.52 4.20
N ASN A 194 -7.09 -6.48 3.77
CA ASN A 194 -6.68 -7.62 2.95
C ASN A 194 -6.51 -7.32 1.46
N LEU A 195 -7.11 -6.26 0.93
CA LEU A 195 -7.04 -5.87 -0.49
C LEU A 195 -5.59 -5.64 -0.97
N PRO A 196 -4.74 -4.84 -0.29
CA PRO A 196 -3.34 -4.67 -0.72
C PRO A 196 -2.50 -5.94 -0.54
N VAL A 197 -2.93 -6.89 0.30
CA VAL A 197 -2.29 -8.20 0.42
C VAL A 197 -2.64 -9.07 -0.78
N GLN A 198 -3.92 -9.14 -1.14
CA GLN A 198 -4.40 -9.87 -2.31
C GLN A 198 -3.80 -9.33 -3.61
N HIS A 199 -3.74 -8.00 -3.76
CA HIS A 199 -3.13 -7.37 -4.92
C HIS A 199 -1.65 -7.75 -5.06
N ARG A 200 -0.87 -7.72 -3.96
CA ARG A 200 0.53 -8.17 -3.98
C ARG A 200 0.69 -9.65 -4.33
N GLN A 201 -0.15 -10.51 -3.76
CA GLN A 201 -0.16 -11.93 -4.10
C GLN A 201 -0.45 -12.14 -5.59
N LEU A 202 -1.40 -11.41 -6.17
CA LEU A 202 -1.70 -11.49 -7.61
C LEU A 202 -0.50 -11.07 -8.47
N ILE A 203 0.23 -10.02 -8.06
CA ILE A 203 1.46 -9.58 -8.75
C ILE A 203 2.51 -10.69 -8.71
N GLU A 204 2.73 -11.32 -7.56
CA GLU A 204 3.68 -12.42 -7.40
C GLU A 204 3.29 -13.63 -8.25
N ARG A 205 2.02 -14.05 -8.21
CA ARG A 205 1.51 -15.13 -9.07
C ARG A 205 1.66 -14.84 -10.55
N SER A 206 1.44 -13.59 -10.97
CA SER A 206 1.64 -13.19 -12.37
C SER A 206 3.12 -13.30 -12.78
N ARG A 207 4.06 -12.99 -11.89
CA ARG A 207 5.50 -13.18 -12.13
C ARG A 207 5.87 -14.67 -12.21
N GLU A 208 5.36 -15.48 -11.30
CA GLU A 208 5.55 -16.94 -11.31
C GLU A 208 5.04 -17.57 -12.61
N LEU A 209 3.83 -17.21 -13.03
CA LEU A 209 3.24 -17.69 -14.29
C LEU A 209 4.11 -17.35 -15.49
N ARG A 210 4.62 -16.11 -15.60
CA ARG A 210 5.54 -15.75 -16.69
C ARG A 210 6.82 -16.58 -16.68
N ASN A 211 7.40 -16.84 -15.50
CA ASN A 211 8.61 -17.65 -15.40
C ASN A 211 8.35 -19.09 -15.85
N ILE A 212 7.20 -19.66 -15.48
CA ILE A 212 6.77 -21.00 -15.90
C ILE A 212 6.53 -21.04 -17.41
N GLU A 213 5.86 -20.03 -17.98
CA GLU A 213 5.63 -19.93 -19.43
C GLU A 213 6.94 -19.90 -20.23
N VAL A 214 7.94 -19.14 -19.75
CA VAL A 214 9.28 -19.11 -20.36
C VAL A 214 9.95 -20.49 -20.26
N ALA A 215 9.87 -21.14 -19.09
CA ALA A 215 10.45 -22.46 -18.89
C ALA A 215 9.78 -23.55 -19.76
N ILE A 216 8.45 -23.47 -19.96
CA ILE A 216 7.71 -24.35 -20.86
C ILE A 216 8.22 -24.19 -22.28
N LYS A 217 8.33 -22.96 -22.79
CA LYS A 217 8.84 -22.70 -24.15
C LYS A 217 10.26 -23.24 -24.35
N GLN A 218 11.14 -23.06 -23.36
CA GLN A 218 12.51 -23.61 -23.42
C GLN A 218 12.54 -25.15 -23.43
N LYS A 219 11.71 -25.79 -22.59
CA LYS A 219 11.59 -27.25 -22.56
C LYS A 219 11.00 -27.80 -23.85
N GLU A 220 10.00 -27.14 -24.43
CA GLU A 220 9.42 -27.49 -25.73
C GLU A 220 10.48 -27.45 -26.84
N GLN A 221 11.30 -26.39 -26.88
CA GLN A 221 12.41 -26.29 -27.83
C GLN A 221 13.43 -27.43 -27.64
N THR A 222 13.81 -27.71 -26.39
CA THR A 222 14.77 -28.78 -26.08
C THR A 222 14.21 -30.16 -26.44
N LEU A 223 12.93 -30.40 -26.16
CA LEU A 223 12.25 -31.65 -26.51
C LEU A 223 12.21 -31.85 -28.03
N ASN A 224 11.94 -30.79 -28.80
CA ASN A 224 11.95 -30.87 -30.26
C ASN A 224 13.36 -31.17 -30.80
N ASN A 225 14.40 -30.56 -30.23
CA ASN A 225 15.78 -30.84 -30.60
C ASN A 225 16.18 -32.30 -30.29
N LEU A 226 15.82 -32.81 -29.11
CA LEU A 226 16.09 -34.20 -28.73
C LEU A 226 15.30 -35.21 -29.58
N LYS A 227 14.06 -34.90 -29.95
CA LYS A 227 13.28 -35.73 -30.87
C LYS A 227 13.93 -35.79 -32.25
N ALA A 228 14.41 -34.66 -32.77
CA ALA A 228 15.11 -34.61 -34.04
C ALA A 228 16.41 -35.43 -33.99
N LEU A 229 17.19 -35.29 -32.92
CA LEU A 229 18.42 -36.06 -32.71
C LEU A 229 18.17 -37.56 -32.59
N ASN A 230 17.15 -37.97 -31.84
CA ASN A 230 16.80 -39.38 -31.69
C ASN A 230 16.37 -39.99 -33.03
N ALA A 231 15.56 -39.27 -33.81
CA ALA A 231 15.16 -39.71 -35.15
C ALA A 231 16.35 -39.83 -36.13
N GLU A 232 17.39 -39.03 -35.96
CA GLU A 232 18.64 -39.15 -36.71
C GLU A 232 19.44 -40.40 -36.28
N GLN A 233 19.67 -40.56 -34.97
CA GLN A 233 20.39 -41.70 -34.40
C GLN A 233 19.71 -43.04 -34.70
N GLU A 234 18.39 -43.08 -34.73
CA GLU A 234 17.63 -44.28 -35.04
C GLU A 234 17.92 -44.79 -36.46
N LYS A 235 18.19 -43.87 -37.42
CA LYS A 235 18.65 -44.24 -38.76
C LYS A 235 20.05 -44.86 -38.73
N ASP A 236 20.96 -44.32 -37.92
CA ASP A 236 22.31 -44.87 -37.77
C ASP A 236 22.29 -46.27 -37.15
N VAL A 237 21.49 -46.47 -36.10
CA VAL A 237 21.29 -47.79 -35.48
C VAL A 237 20.73 -48.80 -36.48
N GLN A 238 19.79 -48.40 -37.33
CA GLN A 238 19.27 -49.27 -38.39
C GLN A 238 20.36 -49.65 -39.41
N ARG A 239 21.23 -48.71 -39.81
CA ARG A 239 22.37 -48.99 -40.71
C ARG A 239 23.34 -50.01 -40.10
N VAL A 240 23.68 -49.86 -38.81
CA VAL A 240 24.55 -50.83 -38.10
C VAL A 240 23.88 -52.20 -38.03
N ARG A 241 22.60 -52.28 -37.67
CA ARG A 241 21.85 -53.55 -37.64
C ARG A 241 21.80 -54.23 -39.01
N GLN A 242 21.66 -53.46 -40.09
CA GLN A 242 21.70 -54.00 -41.46
C GLN A 242 23.09 -54.55 -41.80
N ARG A 243 24.15 -53.79 -41.48
CA ARG A 243 25.54 -54.25 -41.62
C ARG A 243 25.76 -55.57 -40.88
N ASP A 244 25.33 -55.70 -39.64
CA ASP A 244 25.52 -56.92 -38.85
C ASP A 244 24.79 -58.13 -39.45
N LYS A 245 23.60 -57.92 -40.00
CA LYS A 245 22.86 -58.97 -40.74
C LYS A 245 23.61 -59.43 -41.99
N LEU A 246 24.18 -58.49 -42.74
CA LEU A 246 24.98 -58.79 -43.94
C LEU A 246 26.27 -59.52 -43.57
N PHE A 247 26.95 -59.10 -42.51
CA PHE A 247 28.14 -59.80 -41.98
C PHE A 247 27.83 -61.24 -41.58
N LYS A 248 26.74 -61.48 -40.82
CA LYS A 248 26.30 -62.84 -40.48
C LYS A 248 26.00 -63.69 -41.71
N LYS A 249 25.36 -63.12 -42.75
CA LYS A 249 25.14 -63.82 -44.02
C LYS A 249 26.45 -64.15 -44.72
N ALA A 250 27.40 -63.23 -44.75
CA ALA A 250 28.72 -63.44 -45.35
C ALA A 250 29.52 -64.54 -44.63
N GLU A 251 29.49 -64.58 -43.30
CA GLU A 251 30.09 -65.66 -42.50
C GLU A 251 29.43 -67.03 -42.77
N LEU A 252 28.10 -67.08 -42.84
CA LEU A 252 27.36 -68.28 -43.21
C LEU A 252 27.72 -68.79 -44.62
N MET A 253 27.92 -67.88 -45.58
CA MET A 253 28.37 -68.24 -46.93
C MET A 253 29.83 -68.72 -46.95
N LYS A 254 30.73 -68.10 -46.15
CA LYS A 254 32.12 -68.57 -46.01
C LYS A 254 32.20 -69.98 -45.43
N LYS A 255 31.33 -70.36 -44.48
CA LYS A 255 31.24 -71.73 -43.94
C LYS A 255 30.70 -72.76 -44.94
N LYS A 256 30.15 -72.32 -46.08
CA LYS A 256 29.63 -73.18 -47.16
C LYS A 256 30.59 -73.31 -48.34
N LEU A 257 31.77 -72.68 -48.29
CA LEU A 257 32.82 -72.98 -49.26
C LEU A 257 33.49 -74.32 -48.86
N PRO A 258 33.74 -75.22 -49.84
CA PRO A 258 34.39 -76.51 -49.62
C PRO A 258 35.87 -76.38 -49.21
#